data_AF-A0A921IJF3-F1
#
_entry.id   AF-A0A921IJF3-F1
#
_cell.length_a   1.000
_cell.length_b   1.000
_cell.length_c   1.000
_cell.angle_alpha   90.00
_cell.angle_beta   90.00
_cell.angle_gamma   90.00
#
_symmetry.space_group_name_H-M   'P 1'
#
loop_
_entity.id
_entity.type
_entity.pdbx_description
1 polymer ?
#
loop_
_entity_poly.entity_id
_entity_poly.type
_entity_poly.pdbx_seq_one_letter_code
_entity_poly.pdbx_strand_id
1 'polypeptide(L)' 'MGVNTWLNEQTAREAYLEVADKAVVDGGSWCTMSGFNRWGATWCGKYENLQTGYLRDELGIRGMSITDYSGG' A
#
# COMPACT_ATOMS: atom_id res chain seq x y z
N MET A 1 1.97 -18.67 -3.50
CA MET A 1 1.76 -18.71 -2.02
C MET A 1 1.34 -17.32 -1.58
N GLY A 2 0.38 -17.17 -0.66
CA GLY A 2 -0.06 -15.84 -0.23
C GLY A 2 -0.47 -15.82 1.24
N VAL A 3 -0.05 -14.78 1.95
CA VAL A 3 -0.44 -14.52 3.34
C VAL A 3 -1.62 -13.55 3.34
N ASN A 4 -2.65 -13.88 4.12
CA ASN A 4 -3.80 -13.01 4.35
C ASN A 4 -3.54 -12.21 5.63
N THR A 5 -3.45 -10.89 5.51
CA THR A 5 -3.19 -9.98 6.63
C THR A 5 -4.52 -9.44 7.12
N TRP A 6 -4.91 -9.81 8.33
CA TRP A 6 -6.11 -9.31 8.98
C TRP A 6 -5.69 -8.31 10.05
N LEU A 7 -6.13 -7.07 9.89
CA LEU A 7 -5.82 -5.98 10.80
C LEU A 7 -6.97 -4.97 10.79
N ASN A 8 -7.09 -4.20 11.87
CA ASN A 8 -8.00 -3.06 11.94
C ASN A 8 -7.35 -1.82 11.30
N GLU A 9 -8.15 -0.78 11.07
CA GLU A 9 -7.66 0.45 10.41
C GLU A 9 -6.57 1.16 11.23
N GLN A 10 -6.68 1.16 12.56
CA GLN A 10 -5.69 1.80 13.42
C GLN A 10 -4.31 1.14 13.28
N THR A 11 -4.23 -0.18 13.40
CA THR A 11 -3.00 -0.94 13.18
C THR A 11 -2.49 -0.79 11.74
N ALA A 12 -3.39 -0.64 10.76
CA ALA A 12 -3.00 -0.39 9.37
C ALA A 12 -2.20 0.91 9.27
N ARG A 13 -2.75 1.99 9.82
CA ARG A 13 -2.17 3.34 9.75
C ARG A 13 -0.91 3.47 10.59
N GLU A 14 -0.94 2.97 11.82
CA GLU A 14 0.16 3.17 12.78
C GLU A 14 1.33 2.21 12.57
N ALA A 15 1.10 0.98 12.11
CA ALA A 15 2.18 -0.02 12.03
C ALA A 15 2.65 -0.31 10.60
N TYR A 16 1.75 -0.39 9.63
CA TYR A 16 2.08 -0.84 8.27
C TYR A 16 2.22 0.31 7.28
N LEU A 17 1.35 1.33 7.38
CA LEU A 17 1.32 2.45 6.44
C LEU A 17 2.17 3.64 6.89
N GLU A 18 2.54 3.73 8.18
CA GLU A 18 3.38 4.83 8.71
C GLU A 18 4.68 5.01 7.91
N VAL A 19 5.30 3.92 7.47
CA VAL A 19 6.53 3.99 6.67
C VAL A 19 6.26 4.54 5.26
N ALA A 20 5.13 4.16 4.65
CA ALA A 20 4.74 4.67 3.34
C ALA A 20 4.33 6.15 3.41
N ASP A 21 3.61 6.54 4.47
CA ASP A 21 3.25 7.92 4.79
C ASP A 21 4.48 8.83 4.83
N LYS A 22 5.45 8.51 5.71
CA LYS A 22 6.70 9.27 5.83
C LYS A 22 7.50 9.31 4.52
N ALA A 23 7.54 8.20 3.78
CA ALA A 23 8.24 8.15 2.51
C ALA A 23 7.63 9.07 1.44
N VAL A 24 6.29 9.18 1.40
CA VAL A 24 5.59 10.02 0.42
C VAL A 24 5.54 11.48 0.86
N VAL A 25 5.17 11.75 2.11
CA VAL A 25 4.94 13.10 2.64
C VAL A 25 6.25 13.82 2.92
N ASP A 26 7.17 13.20 3.68
CA ASP A 26 8.45 13.83 4.04
C ASP A 26 9.52 13.57 2.97
N GLY A 27 9.54 12.36 2.43
CA GLY A 27 10.54 11.91 1.46
C GLY A 27 10.26 12.33 0.01
N GLY A 28 9.05 12.78 -0.30
CA GLY A 28 8.64 13.14 -1.66
C GLY A 28 8.68 11.96 -2.64
N SER A 29 8.47 10.73 -2.15
CA SER A 29 8.50 9.54 -3.00
C SER A 29 7.49 9.63 -4.14
N TRP A 30 7.96 9.38 -5.37
CA TRP A 30 7.12 9.35 -6.56
C TRP A 30 6.54 7.96 -6.84
N CYS A 31 7.14 6.89 -6.33
CA CYS A 31 6.77 5.53 -6.70
C CYS A 31 6.61 4.63 -5.48
N THR A 32 5.65 3.71 -5.56
CA THR A 32 5.40 2.67 -4.55
C THR A 32 5.28 1.30 -5.21
N MET A 33 5.47 0.23 -4.44
CA MET A 33 5.29 -1.14 -4.91
C MET A 33 4.32 -1.88 -3.98
N SER A 34 3.27 -2.48 -4.56
CA SER A 34 2.28 -3.25 -3.81
C SER A 34 2.75 -4.69 -3.61
N GLY A 35 2.78 -5.16 -2.36
CA GLY A 35 3.18 -6.53 -2.04
C GLY A 35 2.21 -7.63 -2.53
N PHE A 36 2.68 -8.88 -2.53
CA PHE A 36 1.88 -10.07 -2.88
C PHE A 36 0.80 -10.47 -1.87
N ASN A 37 0.85 -9.92 -0.66
CA ASN A 37 -0.07 -10.25 0.41
C ASN A 37 -1.48 -9.71 0.15
N ARG A 38 -2.45 -10.23 0.91
CA ARG A 38 -3.82 -9.71 0.93
C ARG A 38 -4.06 -8.86 2.17
N TRP A 39 -4.88 -7.84 2.01
CA TRP A 39 -5.54 -7.12 3.10
C TRP A 39 -6.95 -7.68 3.24
N GLY A 40 -7.14 -8.48 4.29
CA GLY A 40 -8.30 -9.36 4.43
C GLY A 40 -8.38 -10.35 3.25
N ALA A 41 -9.47 -10.26 2.49
CA ALA A 41 -9.72 -11.13 1.34
C ALA A 41 -9.17 -10.59 0.00
N THR A 42 -8.73 -9.33 -0.06
CA THR A 42 -8.36 -8.64 -1.31
C THR A 42 -6.85 -8.48 -1.41
N TRP A 43 -6.28 -8.77 -2.58
CA TRP A 43 -4.85 -8.54 -2.83
C TRP A 43 -4.52 -7.04 -2.84
N CYS A 44 -3.39 -6.66 -2.23
CA CYS A 44 -2.99 -5.27 -2.02
C CYS A 44 -2.94 -4.43 -3.30
N GLY A 45 -2.52 -5.01 -4.42
CA GLY A 45 -2.45 -4.30 -5.71
C GLY A 45 -3.81 -4.03 -6.34
N LYS A 46 -4.87 -4.74 -5.93
CA LYS A 46 -6.26 -4.51 -6.39
C LYS A 46 -7.13 -3.85 -5.30
N TYR A 47 -6.61 -3.62 -4.11
CA TYR A 47 -7.38 -3.05 -3.02
C TYR A 47 -7.52 -1.53 -3.19
N GLU A 48 -8.67 -1.08 -3.72
CA GLU A 48 -8.93 0.32 -4.09
C GLU A 48 -8.78 1.30 -2.93
N ASN A 49 -9.23 0.92 -1.73
CA ASN A 49 -9.09 1.78 -0.54
C ASN A 49 -7.61 2.09 -0.24
N LEU A 50 -6.69 1.17 -0.54
CA LEU A 50 -5.27 1.38 -0.36
C LEU A 50 -4.64 2.11 -1.57
N GLN A 51 -4.92 1.65 -2.79
CA GLN A 51 -4.26 2.16 -4.00
C GLN A 51 -4.73 3.55 -4.44
N THR A 52 -6.00 3.86 -4.22
CA THR A 52 -6.59 5.14 -4.62
C THR A 52 -6.90 5.96 -3.38
N GLY A 53 -7.74 5.45 -2.48
CA GLY A 53 -8.17 6.19 -1.29
C GLY A 53 -6.99 6.67 -0.44
N TYR A 54 -6.12 5.77 -0.01
CA TYR A 54 -4.99 6.15 0.83
C TYR A 54 -3.84 6.78 0.02
N LEU A 55 -3.25 6.04 -0.94
CA LEU A 55 -2.03 6.50 -1.61
C LEU A 55 -2.22 7.75 -2.47
N ARG A 56 -3.35 7.87 -3.20
CA ARG A 56 -3.58 9.00 -4.11
C ARG A 56 -4.38 10.12 -3.46
N ASP A 57 -5.47 9.79 -2.78
CA ASP A 57 -6.36 10.82 -2.24
C ASP A 57 -5.84 11.37 -0.91
N GLU A 58 -5.43 10.52 0.04
CA GLU A 58 -4.91 10.96 1.33
C GLU A 58 -3.44 11.42 1.25
N LEU A 59 -2.53 10.60 0.73
CA LEU A 59 -1.10 10.93 0.67
C LEU A 59 -0.70 11.81 -0.53
N GLY A 60 -1.56 11.92 -1.55
CA GLY A 60 -1.30 12.79 -2.69
C GLY A 60 -0.22 12.29 -3.65
N ILE A 61 0.10 10.99 -3.68
CA ILE A 61 1.15 10.48 -4.56
C ILE A 61 0.79 10.71 -6.03
N ARG A 62 1.74 11.25 -6.81
CA ARG A 62 1.51 11.61 -8.22
C ARG A 62 2.20 10.74 -9.25
N GLY A 63 3.11 9.87 -8.82
CA GLY A 63 3.78 8.93 -9.73
C GLY A 63 3.08 7.59 -9.78
N MET A 64 3.87 6.51 -9.79
CA MET A 64 3.41 5.18 -10.17
C MET A 64 3.42 4.21 -8.99
N SER A 65 2.34 3.45 -8.84
CA SER A 65 2.29 2.27 -7.99
C SER A 65 2.45 1.03 -8.88
N ILE A 66 3.51 0.25 -8.65
CA ILE A 66 3.81 -0.97 -9.42
C ILE A 66 3.48 -2.22 -8.61
N THR A 67 3.18 -3.32 -9.30
CA THR A 67 2.95 -4.60 -8.65
C THR A 67 4.28 -5.28 -8.38
N ASP A 68 4.38 -6.00 -7.26
CA ASP A 68 5.56 -6.83 -6.96
C ASP A 68 5.80 -7.88 -8.08
N TYR A 69 7.05 -8.29 -8.23
CA TYR A 69 7.51 -9.09 -9.37
C TYR A 69 7.40 -10.59 -9.10
N SER A 70 6.57 -11.28 -9.87
CA SER A 70 6.45 -12.74 -9.82
C SER A 70 7.24 -13.32 -10.99
N GLY A 71 8.52 -13.62 -10.74
CA GLY A 71 9.36 -14.34 -11.69
C GLY A 71 8.96 -15.81 -11.75
N GLY A 72 8.57 -16.25 -12.95
CA GLY A 72 8.57 -17.66 -13.34
C GLY A 72 9.88 -18.01 -14.02
#